data_AF-A0A3D4PDP4-F1
#
_entry.id   AF-A0A3D4PDP4-F1
#
_cell.length_a   1.000
_cell.length_b   1.000
_cell.length_c   1.000
_cell.angle_alpha   90.00
_cell.angle_beta   90.00
_cell.angle_gamma   90.00
#
_symmetry.space_group_name_H-M   'P 1'
#
loop_
_entity.id
_entity.type
_entity.pdbx_description
1 polymer ?
#
loop_
_entity_poly.entity_id
_entity_poly.type
_entity_poly.pdbx_seq_one_letter_code
_entity_poly.pdbx_strand_id
1 'polypeptide(L)' 'LLTVKRSFDSVLLLNGRLIAWGPVEETLTPENLKRTYGGHLPILDELGTAVVNQSTAG' A
#
# COMPACT_ATOMS: atom_id res chain seq x y z
N LEU A 1 26.81 -2.59 2.30
CA LEU A 1 25.67 -1.84 2.90
C LEU A 1 24.48 -2.78 2.91
N LEU A 2 24.04 -3.23 4.09
CA LEU A 2 22.77 -3.93 4.23
C LEU A 2 21.67 -2.89 3.94
N THR A 3 21.16 -2.89 2.71
CA THR A 3 20.02 -2.06 2.33
C THR A 3 18.88 -2.42 3.27
N VAL A 4 18.53 -1.53 4.18
CA VAL A 4 17.35 -1.66 5.03
C VAL A 4 16.14 -1.51 4.10
N LYS A 5 15.80 -2.57 3.37
CA LYS A 5 14.44 -2.84 2.91
C LYS A 5 13.70 -3.43 4.11
N ARG A 6 13.48 -2.64 5.15
CA ARG A 6 12.37 -2.95 6.06
C ARG A 6 11.13 -2.48 5.35
N SER A 7 10.51 -3.42 4.63
CA SER A 7 9.11 -3.28 4.25
C SER A 7 8.31 -2.97 5.51
N PHE A 8 7.32 -2.10 5.41
CA PHE A 8 6.45 -1.82 6.54
C PHE A 8 5.61 -3.06 6.83
N ASP A 9 5.62 -3.54 8.07
CA ASP A 9 4.78 -4.69 8.47
C ASP A 9 3.30 -4.31 8.56
N SER A 10 3.00 -3.02 8.72
CA SER A 10 1.64 -2.51 8.85
C SER A 10 1.52 -1.07 8.39
N VAL A 11 0.33 -0.68 7.94
CA VAL A 11 0.00 0.66 7.46
C VAL A 11 -1.27 1.17 8.14
N LEU A 12 -1.39 2.48 8.25
CA LEU A 12 -2.52 3.18 8.83
C LEU A 12 -2.98 4.27 7.86
N LEU A 13 -4.27 4.24 7.50
CA LEU A 13 -4.89 5.17 6.56
C LEU A 13 -5.77 6.17 7.33
N LEU A 14 -5.47 7.46 7.15
CA LEU A 14 -6.12 8.58 7.85
C LEU A 14 -6.63 9.63 6.88
N ASN A 15 -7.84 10.11 7.11
CA ASN A 15 -8.35 11.34 6.50
C ASN A 15 -9.26 12.07 7.50
N GLY A 16 -8.67 12.82 8.43
CA GLY A 16 -9.34 13.45 9.56
C GLY A 16 -9.88 12.46 10.62
N ARG A 17 -9.96 11.17 10.28
CA ARG A 17 -10.30 10.03 11.13
C ARG A 17 -9.58 8.77 10.63
N LEU A 18 -9.48 7.75 11.48
CA LEU A 18 -9.00 6.43 11.10
C LEU A 18 -9.93 5.79 10.07
N ILE A 19 -9.37 5.33 8.95
CA ILE A 19 -10.12 4.66 7.88
C ILE A 19 -9.82 3.16 7.88
N ALA A 20 -8.54 2.76 7.96
CA ALA A 20 -8.11 1.37 8.03
C ALA A 20 -6.71 1.25 8.66
N TRP A 21 -6.41 0.09 9.26
CA TRP A 21 -5.11 -0.25 9.82
C TRP A 21 -4.90 -1.76 9.81
N GLY A 22 -3.66 -2.19 9.53
CA GLY A 22 -3.29 -3.61 9.51
C GLY A 22 -2.08 -3.86 8.60
N PRO A 23 -1.82 -5.12 8.23
CA PRO A 23 -0.77 -5.50 7.29
C PRO A 23 -0.87 -4.70 5.99
N VAL A 24 0.26 -4.35 5.39
CA VAL A 24 0.30 -3.50 4.18
C VAL A 24 -0.49 -4.15 3.05
N GLU A 25 -0.28 -5.44 2.84
CA GLU A 25 -0.87 -6.24 1.77
C GLU A 25 -2.39 -6.34 1.88
N GLU A 26 -2.93 -6.28 3.10
CA GLU A 26 -4.36 -6.40 3.38
C GLU A 26 -5.05 -5.02 3.51
N THR A 27 -4.28 -3.98 3.85
CA THR A 27 -4.82 -2.67 4.22
C THR A 27 -4.67 -1.65 3.09
N LEU A 28 -3.59 -1.70 2.31
CA LEU A 28 -3.30 -0.76 1.22
C LEU A 28 -4.06 -1.14 -0.07
N THR A 29 -5.37 -1.33 0.04
CA THR A 29 -6.23 -1.74 -1.07
C THR A 29 -6.80 -0.52 -1.82
N PRO A 30 -7.13 -0.65 -3.12
CA PRO A 30 -7.76 0.44 -3.88
C PRO A 30 -9.04 0.97 -3.23
N GLU A 31 -9.82 0.10 -2.60
CA GLU A 31 -11.05 0.48 -1.88
C GLU A 31 -10.74 1.35 -0.65
N ASN A 32 -9.79 0.94 0.20
CA ASN A 32 -9.39 1.71 1.37
C ASN A 32 -8.75 3.05 0.97
N LEU A 33 -7.98 3.07 -0.10
CA LEU A 33 -7.35 4.27 -0.63
C LEU A 33 -8.39 5.24 -1.22
N LYS A 34 -9.40 4.73 -1.94
CA LYS A 34 -10.53 5.53 -2.43
C LYS A 34 -11.33 6.13 -1.27
N ARG A 35 -11.60 5.35 -0.22
CA ARG A 35 -12.28 5.83 1.00
C ARG A 35 -11.46 6.88 1.76
N THR A 36 -10.13 6.80 1.69
CA THR A 36 -9.23 7.74 2.36
C THR A 36 -9.03 9.02 1.56
N TYR A 37 -8.89 8.96 0.23
CA TYR A 37 -8.45 10.10 -0.59
C TYR A 37 -9.42 10.52 -1.70
N GLY A 38 -10.62 9.93 -1.78
CA GLY A 38 -11.67 10.40 -2.69
C GLY A 38 -11.53 9.94 -4.15
N GLY A 39 -10.66 8.97 -4.45
CA GLY A 39 -10.64 8.26 -5.75
C GLY A 39 -9.75 8.84 -6.85
N HIS A 40 -8.97 9.90 -6.59
CA HIS A 40 -7.98 10.43 -7.54
C HIS A 40 -6.56 10.25 -7.01
N LEU A 41 -6.04 9.03 -7.06
CA LEU A 41 -4.60 8.76 -6.94
C LEU A 41 -4.15 7.89 -8.12
N PRO A 42 -3.80 8.50 -9.27
CA PRO A 42 -3.20 7.77 -10.40
C PRO A 42 -1.88 7.05 -10.01
N ILE A 43 -1.22 7.51 -8.94
CA ILE A 43 0.08 7.02 -8.47
C ILE A 43 -0.01 5.64 -7.77
N LEU A 44 -1.18 5.22 -7.29
CA LEU A 44 -1.30 3.96 -6.54
C LEU A 44 -1.42 2.72 -7.44
N ASP A 45 -1.85 2.87 -8.69
CA ASP A 45 -1.92 1.75 -9.66
C ASP A 45 -0.50 1.24 -10.03
N GLU A 46 0.51 2.12 -10.03
CA GLU A 46 1.91 1.75 -10.26
C GLU A 46 2.55 1.06 -9.04
N LEU A 47 2.11 1.37 -7.82
CA LEU A 47 2.68 0.78 -6.60
C LEU A 47 2.15 -0.63 -6.33
N GLY A 48 0.88 -0.92 -6.68
CA GLY A 48 0.32 -2.28 -6.56
C GLY A 48 0.95 -3.30 -7.52
N THR A 49 1.39 -2.86 -8.69
CA THR A 49 2.04 -3.72 -9.70
C THR A 49 3.53 -3.94 -9.42
N ALA A 50 4.21 -3.01 -8.74
CA ALA A 50 5.61 -3.16 -8.35
C ALA A 50 5.85 -4.25 -7.27
N VAL A 51 4.81 -4.64 -6.53
CA VAL A 51 4.88 -5.70 -5.50
C VAL A 51 4.68 -7.11 -6.10
N VAL A 52 3.97 -7.23 -7.23
CA VAL A 52 3.66 -8.53 -7.87
C VAL A 52 4.81 -9.08 -8.74
N ASN A 53 5.68 -8.22 -9.28
CA ASN A 53 6.70 -8.64 -10.25
C ASN A 53 8.04 -9.13 -9.66
N GLN A 54 8.15 -9.38 -8.35
CA GLN A 54 9.39 -9.94 -7.76
C GLN A 54 9.33 -11.43 -7.39
N SER A 55 8.26 -12.14 -7.74
CA SER A 55 8.10 -13.57 -7.45
C SER A 55 8.20 -14.50 -8.67
N THR A 56 8.54 -13.99 -9.86
CA THR A 56 8.72 -14.81 -11.07
C THR A 56 10.02 -14.45 -11.80
N ALA A 57 11.14 -14.66 -11.12
CA ALA A 57 12.45 -14.81 -11.74
C ALA A 57 13.18 -15.96 -11.03
N GLY A 58 12.71 -17.17 -11.34
CA GLY A 58 13.36 -18.44 -11.05
C GLY A 58 13.30 -19.29 -12.31
#